data_AF-A0A1W6MJ59-F1
#
_entry.id   AF-A0A1W6MJ59-F1
#
_cell.length_a   1.000
_cell.length_b   1.000
_cell.length_c   1.000
_cell.angle_alpha   90.00
_cell.angle_beta   90.00
_cell.angle_gamma   90.00
#
_symmetry.space_group_name_H-M   'P 1'
#
loop_
_entity.id
_entity.type
_entity.pdbx_description
1 polymer ?
#
loop_
_entity_poly.entity_id
_entity_poly.type
_entity_poly.pdbx_seq_one_letter_code
_entity_poly.pdbx_strand_id
1 'polypeptide(L)'
;MNILKTLIAIFLFLAGGLSIAQSDGNDSEKITDTELSKLTKLSEEQMGSGKYQIKIQNVKFYGMQRQLLSQNELVSKLASGDYGADAYANEEGVVVVALLRKSTPEERAMMKQQREQAQMQDPSSLVGSDAKPFELEDLEGNKYSMDELKGKVVVINFWFIGCPPCRKEIPELNELVEENEDEEVVFLGVATDRHKQLTSFLSKTEFNYNIIAEGRRFAAAYNVTAYPTHIVIGKDAKVSYAAAGFGPGSIDVLKSAIEEELEK
;
A
#
# COMPACT_ATOMS: atom_id res chain seq x y z
N MET A 1 -0.56 -16.45 14.66
CA MET A 1 0.11 -15.28 14.07
C MET A 1 1.32 -14.95 14.93
N ASN A 2 2.56 -14.86 14.39
CA ASN A 2 3.75 -14.54 15.20
C ASN A 2 3.75 -13.04 15.57
N ILE A 3 4.29 -12.66 16.74
CA ILE A 3 4.55 -11.29 17.22
C ILE A 3 5.06 -10.40 16.09
N LEU A 4 6.01 -10.91 15.30
CA LEU A 4 6.60 -10.17 14.19
C LEU A 4 5.59 -9.82 13.08
N LYS A 5 4.71 -10.75 12.72
CA LYS A 5 3.63 -10.49 11.75
C LYS A 5 2.63 -9.47 12.29
N THR A 6 2.37 -9.52 13.60
CA THR A 6 1.54 -8.51 14.27
C THR A 6 2.22 -7.15 14.27
N LEU A 7 3.52 -7.06 14.59
CA LEU A 7 4.28 -5.80 14.56
C LEU A 7 4.36 -5.20 13.16
N ILE A 8 4.47 -6.03 12.11
CA ILE A 8 4.43 -5.58 10.72
C ILE A 8 3.04 -5.10 10.32
N ALA A 9 1.99 -5.83 10.71
CA ALA A 9 0.62 -5.38 10.50
C ALA A 9 0.35 -4.06 11.22
N ILE A 10 0.86 -3.89 12.45
CA ILE A 10 0.81 -2.64 13.22
C ILE A 10 1.57 -1.52 12.51
N PHE A 11 2.78 -1.80 12.00
CA PHE A 11 3.56 -0.83 11.24
C PHE A 11 2.82 -0.36 9.98
N LEU A 12 2.29 -1.29 9.18
CA LEU A 12 1.50 -0.97 7.98
C LEU A 12 0.22 -0.19 8.34
N PHE A 13 -0.43 -0.56 9.45
CA PHE A 13 -1.63 0.13 9.95
C PHE A 13 -1.34 1.56 10.42
N LEU A 14 -0.21 1.79 11.10
CA LEU A 14 0.25 3.11 11.54
C LEU A 14 0.75 3.97 10.37
N ALA A 15 1.48 3.39 9.43
CA ALA A 15 1.99 4.08 8.24
C ALA A 15 0.85 4.55 7.31
N GLY A 16 -0.29 3.83 7.30
CA GLY A 16 -1.51 4.20 6.59
C GLY A 16 -2.33 5.33 7.24
N GLY A 17 -1.80 6.02 8.27
CA GLY A 17 -2.42 7.21 8.85
C GLY A 17 -3.50 6.95 9.91
N LEU A 18 -3.72 5.69 10.34
CA LEU A 18 -4.59 5.41 11.49
C LEU A 18 -3.83 5.61 12.82
N SER A 19 -4.44 6.40 13.70
CA SER A 19 -3.87 6.78 14.99
C SER A 19 -4.08 5.70 16.06
N ILE A 20 -3.05 5.44 16.88
CA ILE A 20 -3.17 4.67 18.12
C ILE A 20 -3.58 5.61 19.25
N ALA A 21 -4.24 5.10 20.30
CA ALA A 21 -4.70 5.93 21.42
C ALA A 21 -3.58 6.52 22.31
N GLN A 22 -2.30 6.36 21.92
CA GLN A 22 -1.17 6.93 22.66
C GLN A 22 -1.00 8.41 22.31
N SER A 23 -1.08 9.26 23.34
CA SER A 23 -0.82 10.70 23.26
C SER A 23 0.63 11.00 22.88
N ASP A 24 0.92 12.28 22.59
CA ASP A 24 2.27 12.83 22.47
C ASP A 24 3.18 12.20 23.54
N GLY A 25 4.23 11.51 23.07
CA GLY A 25 5.10 10.70 23.93
C GLY A 25 5.58 11.51 25.13
N ASN A 26 5.56 10.89 26.30
CA ASN A 26 6.00 11.52 27.53
C ASN A 26 7.22 10.77 28.06
N ASP A 27 8.41 11.36 27.87
CA ASP A 27 9.69 10.81 28.36
C ASP A 27 9.72 10.58 29.88
N SER A 28 8.78 11.17 30.63
CA SER A 28 8.63 10.97 32.07
C SER A 28 7.80 9.73 32.46
N GLU A 29 6.97 9.19 31.55
CA GLU A 29 6.23 7.96 31.81
C GLU A 29 7.11 6.75 31.48
N LYS A 30 7.57 6.05 32.52
CA LYS A 30 8.35 4.82 32.39
C LYS A 30 7.62 3.65 33.03
N ILE A 31 7.61 2.52 32.33
CA ILE A 31 7.09 1.29 32.91
C ILE A 31 8.11 0.70 33.90
N THR A 32 7.64 0.35 35.10
CA THR A 32 8.46 -0.21 36.17
C THR A 32 8.51 -1.75 36.12
N ASP A 33 9.53 -2.34 36.78
CA ASP A 33 9.60 -3.80 36.94
C ASP A 33 8.39 -4.35 37.70
N THR A 34 7.89 -3.61 38.70
CA THR A 34 6.71 -3.98 39.46
C THR A 34 5.47 -4.07 38.57
N GLU A 35 5.29 -3.13 37.65
CA GLU A 35 4.18 -3.16 36.70
C GLU A 35 4.32 -4.31 35.70
N LEU A 36 5.51 -4.53 35.14
CA LEU A 36 5.78 -5.64 34.23
C LEU A 36 5.59 -7.01 34.91
N SER A 37 5.94 -7.13 36.19
CA SER A 37 5.82 -8.39 36.94
C SER A 37 4.37 -8.84 37.16
N LYS A 38 3.40 -7.92 37.03
CA LYS A 38 1.96 -8.22 37.08
C LYS A 38 1.42 -8.70 35.74
N LEU A 39 2.22 -8.60 34.67
CA LEU A 39 1.83 -9.00 33.33
C LEU A 39 2.53 -10.30 32.95
N THR A 40 1.86 -11.07 32.09
CA THR A 40 2.45 -12.27 31.52
C THR A 40 3.23 -11.90 30.27
N LYS A 41 4.57 -12.04 30.30
CA LYS A 41 5.39 -11.97 29.09
C LYS A 41 5.03 -13.14 28.18
N LEU A 42 4.66 -12.84 26.95
CA LEU A 42 4.24 -13.84 25.97
C LEU A 42 5.43 -14.32 25.15
N SER A 43 5.53 -15.63 24.96
CA SER A 43 6.38 -16.23 23.94
C SER A 43 5.74 -16.14 22.55
N GLU A 44 6.54 -16.37 21.50
CA GLU A 44 6.05 -16.39 20.12
C GLU A 44 4.95 -17.45 19.90
N GLU A 45 5.11 -18.63 20.50
CA GLU A 45 4.14 -19.73 20.40
C GLU A 45 2.79 -19.35 21.03
N GLN A 46 2.83 -18.67 22.19
CA GLN A 46 1.63 -18.20 22.87
C GLN A 46 0.88 -17.13 22.06
N MET A 47 1.58 -16.23 21.40
CA MET A 47 0.98 -15.24 20.49
C MET A 47 0.38 -15.89 19.24
N GLY A 48 0.95 -17.04 18.83
CA GLY A 48 0.45 -17.86 17.74
C GLY A 48 -0.86 -18.59 18.03
N SER A 49 -1.14 -18.88 19.30
CA SER A 49 -2.16 -19.83 19.76
C SER A 49 -3.62 -19.37 19.63
N GLY A 50 -3.87 -18.09 19.36
CA GLY A 50 -5.24 -17.52 19.35
C GLY A 50 -5.87 -17.32 20.74
N LYS A 51 -5.15 -17.68 21.82
CA LYS A 51 -5.59 -17.51 23.22
C LYS A 51 -5.54 -16.04 23.69
N TYR A 52 -4.70 -15.22 23.06
CA TYR A 52 -4.45 -13.84 23.47
C TYR A 52 -5.05 -12.85 22.48
N GLN A 53 -5.68 -11.80 23.00
CA GLN A 53 -6.32 -10.76 22.20
C GLN A 53 -5.42 -9.54 22.07
N ILE A 54 -5.32 -9.02 20.85
CA ILE A 54 -4.55 -7.81 20.57
C ILE A 54 -5.52 -6.76 20.03
N LYS A 55 -5.80 -5.76 20.86
CA LYS A 55 -6.52 -4.55 20.44
C LYS A 55 -5.48 -3.45 20.41
N ILE A 56 -4.97 -3.12 19.21
CA ILE A 56 -3.80 -2.24 19.07
C ILE A 56 -3.97 -0.88 19.76
N GLN A 57 -5.20 -0.36 19.80
CA GLN A 57 -5.56 0.88 20.49
C GLN A 57 -5.32 0.83 22.01
N ASN A 58 -5.24 -0.37 22.59
CA ASN A 58 -5.06 -0.58 24.02
C ASN A 58 -3.61 -0.96 24.40
N VAL A 59 -2.72 -1.10 23.41
CA VAL A 59 -1.33 -1.49 23.65
C VAL A 59 -0.49 -0.25 23.86
N LYS A 60 0.18 -0.16 25.02
CA LYS A 60 1.22 0.85 25.25
C LYS A 60 2.57 0.34 24.78
N PHE A 61 3.21 1.11 23.90
CA PHE A 61 4.56 0.82 23.40
C PHE A 61 5.61 1.56 24.21
N TYR A 62 6.62 0.81 24.67
CA TYR A 62 7.74 1.33 25.45
C TYR A 62 9.07 1.04 24.76
N GLY A 63 10.01 1.98 24.82
CA GLY A 63 11.36 1.84 24.29
C GLY A 63 12.26 0.93 25.13
N MET A 64 13.48 0.69 24.66
CA MET A 64 14.46 -0.12 25.39
C MET A 64 14.85 0.47 26.77
N GLN A 65 14.72 1.78 26.95
CA GLN A 65 14.94 2.45 28.24
C GLN A 65 13.63 2.59 29.05
N ARG A 66 12.60 1.81 28.68
CA ARG A 66 11.27 1.73 29.32
C ARG A 66 10.43 3.01 29.28
N GLN A 67 10.84 3.99 28.50
CA GLN A 67 10.08 5.21 28.22
C GLN A 67 8.90 4.91 27.29
N LEU A 68 7.76 5.54 27.53
CA LEU A 68 6.63 5.48 26.62
C LEU A 68 7.00 6.11 25.29
N LEU A 69 6.76 5.42 24.18
CA LEU A 69 7.04 5.96 22.84
C LEU A 69 5.86 6.75 22.31
N SER A 70 6.14 7.89 21.68
CA SER A 70 5.16 8.54 20.80
C SER A 70 4.89 7.68 19.54
N GLN A 71 3.80 7.98 18.84
CA GLN A 71 3.48 7.33 17.57
C GLN A 71 4.62 7.50 16.54
N ASN A 72 5.20 8.69 16.42
CA ASN A 72 6.27 8.96 15.46
C ASN A 72 7.55 8.20 15.79
N GLU A 73 7.92 8.13 17.07
CA GLU A 73 9.09 7.35 17.50
C GLU A 73 8.88 5.86 17.30
N LEU A 74 7.67 5.36 17.58
CA LEU A 74 7.31 3.98 17.34
C LEU A 74 7.42 3.65 15.85
N VAL A 75 6.81 4.46 14.99
CA VAL A 75 6.86 4.28 13.53
C VAL A 75 8.30 4.30 13.04
N SER A 76 9.11 5.29 13.46
CA SER A 76 10.52 5.39 13.08
C SER A 76 11.34 4.16 13.52
N LYS A 77 11.14 3.68 14.76
CA LYS A 77 11.84 2.50 15.27
C LYS A 77 11.42 1.23 14.54
N LEU A 78 10.13 1.01 14.29
CA LEU A 78 9.66 -0.13 13.52
C LEU A 78 10.12 -0.07 12.05
N ALA A 79 10.17 1.13 11.46
CA ALA A 79 10.69 1.36 10.11
C ALA A 79 12.18 1.02 9.98
N SER A 80 12.98 1.11 11.04
CA SER A 80 14.40 0.70 10.98
C SER A 80 14.57 -0.81 10.74
N GLY A 81 13.66 -1.65 11.25
CA GLY A 81 13.82 -3.11 11.26
C GLY A 81 14.80 -3.64 12.33
N ASP A 82 15.41 -2.74 13.09
CA ASP A 82 16.38 -3.09 14.15
C ASP A 82 15.72 -3.50 15.47
N TYR A 83 14.41 -3.29 15.58
CA TYR A 83 13.65 -3.51 16.81
C TYR A 83 12.55 -4.55 16.62
N GLY A 84 12.50 -5.50 17.56
CA GLY A 84 11.33 -6.33 17.84
C GLY A 84 10.65 -5.82 19.11
N ALA A 85 9.61 -6.52 19.56
CA ALA A 85 8.96 -6.21 20.84
C ALA A 85 8.61 -7.47 21.61
N ASP A 86 8.77 -7.39 22.93
CA ASP A 86 8.22 -8.34 23.86
C ASP A 86 6.79 -7.92 24.23
N ALA A 87 5.83 -8.82 24.02
CA ALA A 87 4.42 -8.57 24.32
C ALA A 87 4.07 -9.04 25.73
N TYR A 88 3.28 -8.24 26.44
CA TYR A 88 2.85 -8.50 27.81
C TYR A 88 1.33 -8.40 27.88
N ALA A 89 0.70 -9.46 28.40
CA ALA A 89 -0.75 -9.53 28.57
C ALA A 89 -1.18 -9.44 30.03
N ASN A 90 -2.38 -8.89 30.24
CA ASN A 90 -3.06 -8.93 31.53
C ASN A 90 -3.64 -10.33 31.81
N GLU A 91 -4.24 -10.52 32.99
CA GLU A 91 -4.84 -11.79 33.42
C GLU A 91 -6.01 -12.25 32.52
N GLU A 92 -6.67 -11.31 31.82
CA GLU A 92 -7.74 -11.58 30.86
C GLU A 92 -7.21 -12.06 29.50
N GLY A 93 -5.88 -12.17 29.33
CA GLY A 93 -5.25 -12.56 28.08
C GLY A 93 -5.25 -11.46 27.02
N VAL A 94 -5.46 -10.21 27.42
CA VAL A 94 -5.38 -9.04 26.53
C VAL A 94 -3.97 -8.47 26.56
N VAL A 95 -3.34 -8.32 25.40
CA VAL A 95 -2.05 -7.64 25.28
C VAL A 95 -2.22 -6.15 25.54
N VAL A 96 -1.50 -5.65 26.54
CA VAL A 96 -1.61 -4.26 27.03
C VAL A 96 -0.29 -3.50 26.97
N VAL A 97 0.84 -4.21 26.90
CA VAL A 97 2.17 -3.61 26.85
C VAL A 97 3.03 -4.30 25.78
N ALA A 98 3.77 -3.50 25.03
CA ALA A 98 4.81 -3.95 24.11
C ALA A 98 6.12 -3.22 24.44
N LEU A 99 7.14 -3.97 24.86
CA LEU A 99 8.45 -3.42 25.21
C LEU A 99 9.44 -3.69 24.07
N LEU A 100 9.97 -2.64 23.45
CA LEU A 100 10.92 -2.77 22.35
C LEU A 100 12.24 -3.35 22.86
N ARG A 101 12.78 -4.27 22.05
CA ARG A 101 14.10 -4.86 22.22
C ARG A 101 14.83 -4.88 20.89
N LYS A 102 16.14 -5.12 20.89
CA LYS A 102 16.85 -5.41 19.65
C LYS A 102 16.23 -6.67 19.00
N SER A 103 16.01 -6.59 17.70
CA SER A 103 15.60 -7.76 16.91
C SER A 103 16.66 -8.87 17.03
N THR A 104 16.22 -10.11 17.05
CA THR A 104 17.10 -11.27 16.89
C THR A 104 17.64 -11.32 15.44
N PRO A 105 18.75 -12.03 15.17
CA PRO A 105 19.22 -12.25 13.80
C PRO A 105 18.13 -12.86 12.89
N GLU A 106 17.34 -13.79 13.43
CA GLU A 106 16.23 -14.44 12.72
C GLU A 106 15.12 -13.44 12.39
N GLU A 107 14.69 -12.62 13.35
CA GLU A 107 13.69 -11.57 13.12
C GLU A 107 14.17 -10.53 12.11
N ARG A 108 15.46 -10.13 12.15
CA ARG A 108 16.03 -9.22 11.15
C ARG A 108 16.04 -9.84 9.76
N ALA A 109 16.43 -11.12 9.64
CA ALA A 109 16.44 -11.82 8.36
C ALA A 109 15.02 -11.96 7.80
N MET A 110 14.05 -12.31 8.63
CA MET A 110 12.64 -12.38 8.25
C MET A 110 12.07 -11.02 7.84
N MET A 111 12.35 -9.95 8.61
CA MET A 111 11.92 -8.60 8.26
C MET A 111 12.55 -8.11 6.97
N LYS A 112 13.85 -8.38 6.76
CA LYS A 112 14.54 -8.07 5.51
C LYS A 112 13.88 -8.81 4.34
N GLN A 113 13.65 -10.11 4.47
CA GLN A 113 12.97 -10.91 3.44
C GLN A 113 11.55 -10.38 3.16
N GLN A 114 10.79 -10.03 4.19
CA GLN A 114 9.44 -9.49 4.02
C GLN A 114 9.43 -8.09 3.40
N ARG A 115 10.43 -7.26 3.71
CA ARG A 115 10.62 -5.95 3.06
C ARG A 115 11.01 -6.11 1.60
N GLU A 116 11.95 -6.99 1.31
CA GLU A 116 12.34 -7.31 -0.07
C GLU A 116 11.15 -7.87 -0.85
N GLN A 117 10.33 -8.74 -0.23
CA GLN A 117 9.09 -9.22 -0.83
C GLN A 117 8.05 -8.11 -1.03
N ALA A 118 7.86 -7.22 -0.06
CA ALA A 118 6.95 -6.08 -0.18
C ALA A 118 7.43 -5.09 -1.25
N GLN A 119 8.73 -4.84 -1.34
CA GLN A 119 9.36 -3.99 -2.35
C GLN A 119 9.31 -4.62 -3.75
N MET A 120 9.44 -5.94 -3.86
CA MET A 120 9.18 -6.67 -5.11
C MET A 120 7.70 -6.64 -5.54
N GLN A 121 6.79 -6.36 -4.60
CA GLN A 121 5.35 -6.20 -4.83
C GLN A 121 4.92 -4.74 -4.91
N ASP A 122 5.86 -3.79 -4.81
CA ASP A 122 5.64 -2.37 -5.04
C ASP A 122 5.61 -2.12 -6.56
N PRO A 123 4.58 -1.47 -7.10
CA PRO A 123 4.52 -1.14 -8.53
C PRO A 123 5.78 -0.44 -9.04
N SER A 124 6.44 0.39 -8.23
CA SER A 124 7.66 1.10 -8.61
C SER A 124 8.83 0.18 -8.99
N SER A 125 8.81 -1.09 -8.55
CA SER A 125 9.78 -2.10 -8.98
C SER A 125 9.70 -2.43 -10.48
N LEU A 126 8.61 -2.06 -11.16
CA LEU A 126 8.45 -2.24 -12.60
C LEU A 126 9.18 -1.18 -13.43
N VAL A 127 9.54 -0.04 -12.85
CA VAL A 127 10.17 1.07 -13.58
C VAL A 127 11.46 0.62 -14.26
N GLY A 128 11.60 0.92 -15.54
CA GLY A 128 12.70 0.52 -16.43
C GLY A 128 12.55 -0.88 -17.05
N SER A 129 11.56 -1.67 -16.63
CA SER A 129 11.28 -2.97 -17.25
C SER A 129 10.41 -2.83 -18.51
N ASP A 130 10.46 -3.84 -19.38
CA ASP A 130 9.55 -3.90 -20.52
C ASP A 130 8.10 -4.12 -20.05
N ALA A 131 7.16 -3.41 -20.68
CA ALA A 131 5.74 -3.61 -20.47
C ALA A 131 5.36 -5.08 -20.74
N LYS A 132 4.47 -5.63 -19.91
CA LYS A 132 3.97 -6.99 -20.14
C LYS A 132 3.10 -6.98 -21.40
N PRO A 133 3.24 -7.97 -22.30
CA PRO A 133 2.36 -8.06 -23.45
C PRO A 133 0.92 -8.26 -22.97
N PHE A 134 0.00 -7.55 -23.61
CA PHE A 134 -1.42 -7.67 -23.31
C PHE A 134 -2.27 -7.48 -24.56
N GLU A 135 -3.49 -8.00 -24.44
CA GLU A 135 -4.63 -7.71 -25.29
C GLU A 135 -5.80 -7.45 -24.35
N LEU A 136 -6.36 -6.25 -24.44
CA LEU A 136 -7.49 -5.79 -23.64
C LEU A 136 -8.61 -5.33 -24.56
N GLU A 137 -9.84 -5.43 -24.05
CA GLU A 137 -11.03 -4.92 -24.71
C GLU A 137 -11.76 -4.02 -23.71
N ASP A 138 -12.13 -2.82 -24.14
CA ASP A 138 -12.90 -1.89 -23.30
C ASP A 138 -14.40 -2.21 -23.32
N LEU A 139 -15.19 -1.43 -22.58
CA LEU A 139 -16.64 -1.59 -22.51
C LEU A 139 -17.37 -1.24 -23.82
N GLU A 140 -16.71 -0.54 -24.75
CA GLU A 140 -17.25 -0.16 -26.07
C GLU A 140 -16.90 -1.18 -27.16
N GLY A 141 -16.00 -2.13 -26.85
CA GLY A 141 -15.53 -3.17 -27.76
C GLY A 141 -14.25 -2.79 -28.52
N ASN A 142 -13.61 -1.68 -28.17
CA ASN A 142 -12.31 -1.30 -28.73
C ASN A 142 -11.23 -2.21 -28.13
N LYS A 143 -10.31 -2.64 -28.99
CA LYS A 143 -9.21 -3.53 -28.61
C LYS A 143 -7.90 -2.76 -28.50
N TYR A 144 -7.12 -3.12 -27.49
CA TYR A 144 -5.83 -2.52 -27.20
C TYR A 144 -4.80 -3.62 -27.01
N SER A 145 -3.72 -3.57 -27.77
CA SER A 145 -2.56 -4.42 -27.55
C SER A 145 -1.29 -3.58 -27.39
N MET A 146 -0.32 -4.08 -26.64
CA MET A 146 0.98 -3.39 -26.55
C MET A 146 1.69 -3.27 -27.90
N ASP A 147 1.43 -4.18 -28.84
CA ASP A 147 2.00 -4.09 -30.18
C ASP A 147 1.38 -2.95 -31.01
N GLU A 148 0.08 -2.71 -30.89
CA GLU A 148 -0.61 -1.57 -31.52
C GLU A 148 -0.29 -0.23 -30.86
N LEU A 149 0.02 -0.25 -29.55
CA LEU A 149 0.31 0.94 -28.76
C LEU A 149 1.79 1.36 -28.76
N LYS A 150 2.68 0.62 -29.43
CA LYS A 150 4.08 1.03 -29.61
C LYS A 150 4.16 2.40 -30.27
N GLY A 151 5.03 3.27 -29.75
CA GLY A 151 5.14 4.66 -30.20
C GLY A 151 4.18 5.63 -29.50
N LYS A 152 3.27 5.14 -28.65
CA LYS A 152 2.38 5.97 -27.82
C LYS A 152 2.77 5.87 -26.35
N VAL A 153 2.42 6.89 -25.58
CA VAL A 153 2.44 6.83 -24.11
C VAL A 153 1.15 6.16 -23.64
N VAL A 154 1.24 5.16 -22.79
CA VAL A 154 0.07 4.44 -22.25
C VAL A 154 -0.02 4.64 -20.76
N VAL A 155 -1.15 5.19 -20.30
CA VAL A 155 -1.44 5.39 -18.89
C VAL A 155 -2.47 4.35 -18.45
N ILE A 156 -2.13 3.54 -17.47
CA ILE A 156 -3.02 2.50 -16.93
C ILE A 156 -3.37 2.86 -15.49
N ASN A 157 -4.66 3.10 -15.24
CA ASN A 157 -5.21 3.26 -13.89
C ASN A 157 -5.92 1.96 -13.47
N PHE A 158 -5.48 1.37 -12.37
CA PHE A 158 -6.13 0.20 -11.77
C PHE A 158 -7.04 0.63 -10.64
N TRP A 159 -8.32 0.21 -10.67
CA TRP A 159 -9.32 0.65 -9.70
C TRP A 159 -10.46 -0.38 -9.48
N PHE A 160 -11.42 -0.02 -8.61
CA PHE A 160 -12.69 -0.74 -8.47
C PHE A 160 -13.79 0.18 -7.90
N ILE A 161 -15.06 -0.13 -8.14
CA ILE A 161 -16.22 0.72 -7.78
C ILE A 161 -16.25 1.07 -6.28
N GLY A 162 -15.92 0.10 -5.43
CA GLY A 162 -15.92 0.24 -3.98
C GLY A 162 -14.69 0.94 -3.39
N CYS A 163 -13.81 1.53 -4.21
CA CYS A 163 -12.57 2.18 -3.79
C CYS A 163 -12.77 3.69 -3.58
N PRO A 164 -12.83 4.19 -2.32
CA PRO A 164 -13.01 5.62 -2.08
C PRO A 164 -11.88 6.51 -2.65
N PRO A 165 -10.58 6.20 -2.52
CA PRO A 165 -9.53 7.03 -3.10
C PRO A 165 -9.60 7.04 -4.63
N CYS A 166 -9.82 5.88 -5.27
CA CYS A 166 -9.99 5.80 -6.74
C CYS A 166 -11.15 6.70 -7.22
N ARG A 167 -12.24 6.81 -6.45
CA ARG A 167 -13.36 7.68 -6.83
C ARG A 167 -13.06 9.16 -6.68
N LYS A 168 -12.11 9.54 -5.82
CA LYS A 168 -11.72 10.93 -5.60
C LYS A 168 -10.82 11.46 -6.70
N GLU A 169 -9.99 10.60 -7.30
CA GLU A 169 -9.05 10.99 -8.36
C GLU A 169 -9.68 11.06 -9.76
N ILE A 170 -10.84 10.43 -10.00
CA ILE A 170 -11.47 10.38 -11.34
C ILE A 170 -11.61 11.77 -11.98
N PRO A 171 -12.08 12.83 -11.28
CA PRO A 171 -12.17 14.16 -11.88
C PRO A 171 -10.81 14.70 -12.34
N GLU A 172 -9.77 14.54 -11.53
CA GLU A 172 -8.40 14.98 -11.86
C GLU A 172 -7.81 14.14 -13.01
N LEU A 173 -8.13 12.85 -13.08
CA LEU A 173 -7.75 12.00 -14.22
C LEU A 173 -8.50 12.40 -15.51
N ASN A 174 -9.76 12.81 -15.42
CA ASN A 174 -10.51 13.31 -16.57
C ASN A 174 -9.89 14.61 -17.10
N GLU A 175 -9.54 15.55 -16.21
CA GLU A 175 -8.81 16.76 -16.57
C GLU A 175 -7.47 16.43 -17.26
N LEU A 176 -6.72 15.46 -16.74
CA LEU A 176 -5.47 15.02 -17.35
C LEU A 176 -5.66 14.40 -18.73
N VAL A 177 -6.77 13.69 -18.97
CA VAL A 177 -7.11 13.17 -20.30
C VAL A 177 -7.43 14.31 -21.26
N GLU A 178 -8.19 15.31 -20.83
CA GLU A 178 -8.52 16.50 -21.62
C GLU A 178 -7.25 17.32 -21.99
N GLU A 179 -6.26 17.36 -21.10
CA GLU A 179 -4.97 17.99 -21.37
C GLU A 179 -4.11 17.22 -22.40
N ASN A 180 -4.40 15.94 -22.63
CA ASN A 180 -3.65 15.02 -23.49
C ASN A 180 -4.53 14.47 -24.64
N GLU A 181 -5.43 15.30 -25.19
CA GLU A 181 -6.34 14.90 -26.28
C GLU A 181 -5.63 14.52 -27.59
N ASP A 182 -4.34 14.84 -27.73
CA ASP A 182 -3.54 14.43 -28.88
C ASP A 182 -3.35 12.90 -28.90
N GLU A 183 -3.40 12.28 -30.09
CA GLU A 183 -3.38 10.81 -30.26
C GLU A 183 -2.10 10.09 -29.75
N GLU A 184 -1.16 10.81 -29.13
CA GLU A 184 0.09 10.30 -28.57
C GLU A 184 -0.09 9.64 -27.20
N VAL A 185 -1.18 9.90 -26.47
CA VAL A 185 -1.43 9.31 -25.14
C VAL A 185 -2.70 8.47 -25.14
N VAL A 186 -2.63 7.29 -24.52
CA VAL A 186 -3.79 6.38 -24.36
C VAL A 186 -4.01 6.08 -22.88
N PHE A 187 -5.20 6.45 -22.38
CA PHE A 187 -5.61 6.17 -21.01
C PHE A 187 -6.52 4.93 -20.95
N LEU A 188 -6.15 3.99 -20.08
CA LEU A 188 -6.82 2.72 -19.85
C LEU A 188 -7.18 2.58 -18.36
N GLY A 189 -8.48 2.65 -18.05
CA GLY A 189 -9.04 2.43 -16.72
C GLY A 189 -9.41 0.97 -16.50
N VAL A 190 -8.54 0.21 -15.84
CA VAL A 190 -8.71 -1.22 -15.59
C VAL A 190 -9.41 -1.45 -14.26
N ALA A 191 -10.70 -1.79 -14.32
CA ALA A 191 -11.50 -2.12 -13.14
C ALA A 191 -11.51 -3.62 -12.85
N THR A 192 -11.52 -4.00 -11.57
CA THR A 192 -11.68 -5.43 -11.18
C THR A 192 -13.14 -5.91 -11.16
N ASP A 193 -14.09 -4.99 -11.29
CA ASP A 193 -15.52 -5.26 -11.27
C ASP A 193 -16.01 -5.90 -12.57
N ARG A 194 -17.18 -6.55 -12.51
CA ARG A 194 -17.82 -7.15 -13.68
C ARG A 194 -18.40 -6.08 -14.60
N HIS A 195 -18.43 -6.36 -15.90
CA HIS A 195 -19.00 -5.47 -16.93
C HIS A 195 -20.35 -4.86 -16.49
N LYS A 196 -21.32 -5.68 -16.08
CA LYS A 196 -22.66 -5.22 -15.65
C LYS A 196 -22.63 -4.23 -14.47
N GLN A 197 -21.69 -4.39 -13.54
CA GLN A 197 -21.56 -3.48 -12.39
C GLN A 197 -20.99 -2.12 -12.85
N LEU A 198 -20.01 -2.15 -13.75
CA LEU A 198 -19.41 -0.96 -14.33
C LEU A 198 -20.42 -0.16 -15.16
N THR A 199 -21.20 -0.80 -16.02
CA THR A 199 -22.26 -0.11 -16.80
C THR A 199 -23.22 0.66 -15.89
N SER A 200 -23.61 0.09 -14.74
CA SER A 200 -24.50 0.77 -13.80
C SER A 200 -23.83 1.89 -13.01
N PHE A 201 -22.51 1.85 -12.85
CA PHE A 201 -21.74 2.86 -12.14
C PHE A 201 -21.44 4.06 -13.06
N LEU A 202 -20.99 3.77 -14.28
CA LEU A 202 -20.64 4.76 -15.30
C LEU A 202 -21.84 5.62 -15.75
N SER A 203 -23.07 5.13 -15.59
CA SER A 203 -24.27 5.97 -15.84
C SER A 203 -24.45 7.13 -14.85
N LYS A 204 -23.64 7.19 -13.79
CA LYS A 204 -23.69 8.20 -12.72
C LYS A 204 -22.35 8.84 -12.45
N THR A 205 -21.30 8.44 -13.15
CA THR A 205 -19.93 8.90 -12.90
C THR A 205 -19.23 8.97 -14.24
N GLU A 206 -18.75 10.16 -14.56
CA GLU A 206 -18.11 10.47 -15.83
C GLU A 206 -16.67 9.97 -15.84
N PHE A 207 -16.31 9.32 -16.93
CA PHE A 207 -14.95 8.86 -17.24
C PHE A 207 -14.67 9.27 -18.68
N ASN A 208 -13.59 10.02 -18.89
CA ASN A 208 -13.21 10.51 -20.22
C ASN A 208 -12.19 9.57 -20.89
N TYR A 209 -12.03 8.34 -20.39
CA TYR A 209 -11.04 7.38 -20.85
C TYR A 209 -11.58 5.95 -20.90
N ASN A 210 -10.85 5.07 -21.59
CA ASN A 210 -11.32 3.74 -21.97
C ASN A 210 -11.36 2.81 -20.75
N ILE A 211 -12.52 2.20 -20.47
CA ILE A 211 -12.72 1.37 -19.28
C ILE A 211 -12.68 -0.11 -19.64
N ILE A 212 -11.88 -0.88 -18.91
CA ILE A 212 -11.74 -2.33 -19.06
C ILE A 212 -12.34 -3.01 -17.84
N ALA A 213 -13.20 -4.01 -18.07
CA ALA A 213 -13.81 -4.82 -17.02
C ALA A 213 -12.97 -6.04 -16.64
N GLU A 214 -13.26 -6.62 -15.46
CA GLU A 214 -12.72 -7.92 -15.01
C GLU A 214 -11.18 -8.01 -15.02
N GLY A 215 -10.51 -6.87 -14.89
CA GLY A 215 -9.07 -6.71 -15.06
C GLY A 215 -8.19 -7.29 -13.94
N ARG A 216 -8.74 -8.10 -13.02
CA ARG A 216 -8.00 -8.65 -11.87
C ARG A 216 -6.77 -9.45 -12.30
N ARG A 217 -6.88 -10.25 -13.36
CA ARG A 217 -5.75 -11.03 -13.89
C ARG A 217 -4.67 -10.12 -14.50
N PHE A 218 -5.09 -9.07 -15.19
CA PHE A 218 -4.18 -8.08 -15.78
C PHE A 218 -3.44 -7.28 -14.69
N ALA A 219 -4.18 -6.81 -13.67
CA ALA A 219 -3.61 -6.17 -12.48
C ALA A 219 -2.54 -7.04 -11.81
N ALA A 220 -2.81 -8.34 -11.64
CA ALA A 220 -1.84 -9.27 -11.06
C ALA A 220 -0.56 -9.44 -11.91
N ALA A 221 -0.65 -9.36 -13.25
CA ALA A 221 0.52 -9.44 -14.13
C ALA A 221 1.47 -8.24 -13.96
N TYR A 222 0.95 -7.12 -13.48
CA TYR A 222 1.68 -5.90 -13.13
C TYR A 222 1.93 -5.79 -11.61
N ASN A 223 1.85 -6.88 -10.85
CA ASN A 223 2.06 -6.90 -9.39
C ASN A 223 1.17 -5.90 -8.62
N VAL A 224 0.01 -5.53 -9.15
CA VAL A 224 -0.90 -4.59 -8.49
C VAL A 224 -1.55 -5.27 -7.29
N THR A 225 -1.19 -4.81 -6.09
CA THR A 225 -1.70 -5.32 -4.80
C THR A 225 -2.51 -4.28 -4.02
N ALA A 226 -2.49 -3.01 -4.45
CA ALA A 226 -3.20 -1.90 -3.85
C ALA A 226 -3.90 -1.05 -4.93
N TYR A 227 -4.93 -0.31 -4.53
CA TYR A 227 -5.74 0.53 -5.42
C TYR A 227 -5.94 1.93 -4.79
N PRO A 228 -5.89 3.02 -5.57
CA PRO A 228 -5.55 3.01 -7.00
C PRO A 228 -4.07 2.68 -7.23
N THR A 229 -3.75 2.19 -8.42
CA THR A 229 -2.36 2.07 -8.90
C THR A 229 -2.30 2.64 -10.31
N HIS A 230 -1.30 3.47 -10.56
CA HIS A 230 -1.05 4.08 -11.86
C HIS A 230 0.25 3.53 -12.43
N ILE A 231 0.25 3.27 -13.73
CA ILE A 231 1.44 2.88 -14.49
C ILE A 231 1.48 3.73 -15.76
N VAL A 232 2.64 4.31 -16.05
CA VAL A 232 2.93 4.94 -17.35
C VAL A 232 3.92 4.05 -18.09
N ILE A 233 3.59 3.76 -19.33
CA ILE A 233 4.43 3.04 -20.29
C ILE A 233 4.80 4.03 -21.39
N GLY A 234 6.10 4.19 -21.63
CA GLY A 234 6.63 5.09 -22.65
C GLY A 234 6.47 4.56 -24.08
N LYS A 235 6.81 5.42 -25.05
CA LYS A 235 6.75 5.13 -26.50
C LYS A 235 7.60 3.92 -26.91
N ASP A 236 8.63 3.59 -26.12
CA ASP A 236 9.54 2.44 -26.28
C ASP A 236 9.01 1.13 -25.66
N ALA A 237 7.78 1.13 -25.16
CA ALA A 237 7.14 0.04 -24.45
C ALA A 237 7.84 -0.35 -23.12
N LYS A 238 8.53 0.58 -22.47
CA LYS A 238 9.05 0.41 -21.10
C LYS A 238 8.19 1.13 -20.08
N VAL A 239 8.12 0.58 -18.88
CA VAL A 239 7.45 1.24 -17.75
C VAL A 239 8.33 2.40 -17.28
N SER A 240 7.83 3.63 -17.38
CA SER A 240 8.53 4.84 -16.94
C SER A 240 8.12 5.27 -15.53
N TYR A 241 6.88 4.98 -15.16
CA TYR A 241 6.33 5.29 -13.84
C TYR A 241 5.39 4.19 -13.38
N ALA A 242 5.42 3.89 -12.08
CA ALA A 242 4.46 3.00 -11.44
C ALA A 242 4.35 3.33 -9.96
N ALA A 243 3.14 3.61 -9.46
CA ALA A 243 2.92 3.93 -8.05
C ALA A 243 1.50 3.57 -7.61
N ALA A 244 1.35 3.20 -6.34
CA ALA A 244 0.07 2.95 -5.69
C ALA A 244 -0.33 4.09 -4.74
N GLY A 245 -1.63 4.29 -4.60
CA GLY A 245 -2.23 5.26 -3.69
C GLY A 245 -2.63 6.58 -4.35
N PHE A 246 -3.36 7.39 -3.59
CA PHE A 246 -3.83 8.71 -3.97
C PHE A 246 -3.60 9.67 -2.80
N GLY A 247 -3.01 10.83 -3.08
CA GLY A 247 -2.67 11.85 -2.09
C GLY A 247 -2.23 13.17 -2.73
N PRO A 248 -1.92 14.21 -1.94
CA PRO A 248 -1.50 15.50 -2.46
C PRO A 248 -0.33 15.36 -3.44
N GLY A 249 -0.47 15.91 -4.66
CA GLY A 249 0.54 15.86 -5.72
C GLY A 249 0.64 14.55 -6.49
N SER A 250 -0.18 13.54 -6.18
CA SER A 250 -0.11 12.24 -6.90
C SER A 250 -0.43 12.36 -8.39
N ILE A 251 -1.39 13.22 -8.77
CA ILE A 251 -1.73 13.49 -10.17
C ILE A 251 -0.67 14.35 -10.85
N ASP A 252 -0.08 15.33 -10.15
CA ASP A 252 1.02 16.14 -10.69
C ASP A 252 2.23 15.26 -11.07
N VAL A 253 2.58 14.29 -10.22
CA VAL A 253 3.66 13.34 -10.51
C VAL A 253 3.32 12.45 -11.71
N LEU A 254 2.06 11.99 -11.81
CA LEU A 254 1.61 11.23 -12.97
C LEU A 254 1.70 12.06 -14.26
N LYS A 255 1.28 13.32 -14.22
CA LYS A 255 1.38 14.28 -15.32
C LYS A 255 2.83 14.47 -15.76
N SER A 256 3.75 14.75 -14.83
CA SER A 256 5.17 14.89 -15.16
C SER A 256 5.75 13.63 -15.81
N ALA A 257 5.36 12.43 -15.36
CA ALA A 257 5.79 11.18 -15.97
C ALA A 257 5.29 11.00 -17.41
N ILE A 258 4.11 11.53 -17.75
CA ILE A 258 3.57 11.52 -19.12
C ILE A 258 4.35 12.52 -19.98
N GLU A 259 4.52 13.76 -19.50
CA GLU A 259 5.25 14.82 -20.19
C GLU A 259 6.69 14.40 -20.52
N GLU A 260 7.39 13.76 -19.58
CA GLU A 260 8.75 13.22 -19.80
C GLU A 260 8.81 12.16 -20.91
N GLU A 261 7.77 11.36 -21.11
CA GLU A 261 7.71 10.39 -22.21
C GLU A 261 7.30 11.02 -23.55
N LEU A 262 6.55 12.13 -23.52
CA LEU A 262 6.17 12.86 -24.72
C LEU A 262 7.35 13.63 -25.33
N GLU A 263 8.29 14.10 -24.50
CA GLU A 263 9.49 14.85 -24.93
C GLU A 263 10.59 14.00 -25.58
N LYS A 264 10.49 12.66 -25.52
CA LYS A 264 11.47 11.72 -26.12
C LYS A 264 11.21 11.46 -27.61
#